data_AF-A0A6V8LRG7-F1
#
_entry.id   AF-A0A6V8LRG7-F1
#
_cell.length_a   1.000
_cell.length_b   1.000
_cell.length_c   1.000
_cell.angle_alpha   90.00
_cell.angle_beta   90.00
_cell.angle_gamma   90.00
#
_symmetry.space_group_name_H-M   'P 1'
#
loop_
_entity.id
_entity.type
_entity.pdbx_description
1 polymer ?
#
loop_
_entity_poly.entity_id
_entity_poly.type
_entity_poly.pdbx_seq_one_letter_code
_entity_poly.pdbx_strand_id
1 'polypeptide(L)'
;MQMAYEDQAPWFDVRIDACDPPRRLALSTTGESGNWRIELLLSHTDGQTELRLVHHLDTTDEIGEMGPGWEYYLDMLVAARDGLPTPSFDDYYPAMKPYYDSLRAISGTLANVPTRRSLR
;
A
#
# COMPACT_ATOMS: atom_id res chain seq x y z
N MET A 1 12.68 4.53 -9.60
CA MET A 1 11.33 3.97 -9.78
C MET A 1 10.43 5.07 -10.32
N GLN A 2 9.37 4.70 -11.05
CA GLN A 2 8.27 5.60 -11.39
C GLN A 2 6.96 4.96 -10.92
N MET A 3 6.00 5.80 -10.54
CA MET A 3 4.60 5.43 -10.41
C MET A 3 3.95 5.70 -11.78
N ALA A 4 4.05 4.74 -12.70
CA ALA A 4 3.86 4.96 -14.14
C ALA A 4 2.44 5.38 -14.57
N TYR A 5 1.46 5.30 -13.66
CA TYR A 5 0.05 5.64 -13.93
C TYR A 5 -0.39 6.92 -13.21
N GLU A 6 0.56 7.67 -12.66
CA GLU A 6 0.32 9.01 -12.12
C GLU A 6 0.69 10.10 -13.14
N ASP A 7 0.07 11.27 -13.00
CA ASP A 7 0.40 12.44 -13.82
C ASP A 7 1.89 12.78 -13.69
N GLN A 8 2.52 13.08 -14.84
CA GLN A 8 3.97 13.38 -14.98
C GLN A 8 4.93 12.22 -14.68
N ALA A 9 4.53 11.22 -13.88
CA ALA A 9 5.29 10.02 -13.53
C ALA A 9 6.79 10.29 -13.30
N PRO A 10 7.18 11.20 -12.38
CA PRO A 10 8.57 11.55 -12.19
C PRO A 10 9.39 10.33 -11.73
N TRP A 11 10.65 10.30 -12.13
CA TRP A 11 11.60 9.32 -11.60
C TRP A 11 12.02 9.73 -10.18
N PHE A 12 12.07 8.75 -9.29
CA PHE A 12 12.63 8.89 -7.95
C PHE A 12 13.53 7.73 -7.57
N ASP A 13 14.52 7.99 -6.74
CA ASP A 13 15.45 6.95 -6.27
C ASP A 13 14.80 6.12 -5.16
N VAL A 14 14.99 4.81 -5.27
CA VAL A 14 14.55 3.84 -4.26
C VAL A 14 15.71 2.94 -3.90
N ARG A 15 15.81 2.65 -2.60
CA ARG A 15 16.76 1.70 -2.03
C ARG A 15 16.02 0.42 -1.69
N ILE A 16 16.62 -0.71 -2.06
CA ILE A 16 16.17 -2.03 -1.60
C ILE A 16 16.71 -2.23 -0.19
N ASP A 17 15.84 -2.27 0.80
CA ASP A 17 16.17 -2.50 2.20
C ASP A 17 16.28 -3.99 2.53
N ALA A 18 15.42 -4.81 1.93
CA ALA A 18 15.45 -6.27 2.05
C ALA A 18 14.87 -6.92 0.79
N CYS A 19 15.44 -8.05 0.39
CA CYS A 19 14.95 -8.87 -0.71
C CYS A 19 15.15 -10.34 -0.34
N ASP A 20 14.11 -10.93 0.26
CA ASP A 20 14.12 -12.29 0.80
C ASP A 20 13.13 -13.17 0.00
N PRO A 21 13.51 -13.64 -1.21
CA PRO A 21 12.59 -14.40 -2.05
C PRO A 21 12.19 -15.74 -1.39
N PRO A 22 10.94 -16.21 -1.58
CA PRO A 22 9.82 -15.56 -2.28
C PRO A 22 8.92 -14.73 -1.34
N ARG A 23 9.41 -14.30 -0.17
CA ARG A 23 8.56 -13.90 0.97
C ARG A 23 8.48 -12.40 1.21
N ARG A 24 9.52 -11.63 0.90
CA ARG A 24 9.57 -10.21 1.28
C ARG A 24 10.39 -9.36 0.32
N LEU A 25 9.86 -8.18 0.02
CA LEU A 25 10.60 -7.05 -0.53
C LEU A 25 10.32 -5.84 0.35
N ALA A 26 11.37 -5.15 0.81
CA ALA A 26 11.24 -3.89 1.53
C ALA A 26 12.01 -2.80 0.79
N LEU A 27 11.38 -1.64 0.60
CA LEU A 27 11.89 -0.51 -0.17
C LEU A 27 11.77 0.77 0.65
N SER A 28 12.71 1.69 0.45
CA SER A 28 12.59 3.07 0.90
C SER A 28 12.97 4.05 -0.19
N THR A 29 12.36 5.23 -0.21
CA THR A 29 12.85 6.33 -1.04
C THR A 29 14.11 6.93 -0.44
N THR A 30 14.97 7.49 -1.28
CA THR A 30 16.18 8.19 -0.85
C THR A 30 16.20 9.62 -1.38
N GLY A 31 16.85 10.53 -0.64
CA GLY A 31 17.04 11.92 -1.09
C GLY A 31 15.79 12.79 -0.95
N GLU A 32 15.54 13.65 -1.93
CA GLU A 32 14.46 14.65 -1.91
C GLU A 32 13.07 14.06 -2.18
N SER A 33 12.98 12.77 -2.53
CA SER A 33 11.73 12.07 -2.89
C SER A 33 10.85 11.69 -1.69
N GLY A 34 11.11 12.24 -0.50
CA GLY A 34 10.38 11.96 0.73
C GLY A 34 10.88 10.73 1.49
N ASN A 35 10.20 10.41 2.59
CA ASN A 35 10.54 9.31 3.51
C ASN A 35 9.55 8.13 3.38
N TRP A 36 9.33 7.65 2.16
CA TRP A 36 8.45 6.50 1.92
C TRP A 36 9.19 5.22 2.32
N ARG A 37 8.47 4.33 3.01
CA ARG A 37 8.96 3.02 3.45
C ARG A 37 7.87 1.99 3.22
N ILE A 38 8.09 1.07 2.29
CA ILE A 38 7.09 0.09 1.86
C ILE A 38 7.60 -1.32 2.04
N GLU A 39 6.73 -2.24 2.46
CA GLU A 39 6.98 -3.67 2.45
C GLU A 39 5.92 -4.40 1.64
N LEU A 40 6.36 -5.36 0.83
CA LEU A 40 5.54 -6.35 0.17
C LEU A 40 5.83 -7.70 0.82
N LEU A 41 4.83 -8.26 1.52
CA LEU A 41 4.94 -9.53 2.22
C LEU A 41 4.07 -10.55 1.51
N LEU A 42 4.67 -11.66 1.11
CA LEU A 42 3.99 -12.76 0.45
C LEU A 42 3.85 -13.94 1.41
N SER A 43 2.63 -14.46 1.51
CA SER A 43 2.37 -15.74 2.17
C SER A 43 1.55 -16.64 1.26
N HIS A 44 1.67 -17.95 1.48
CA HIS A 44 0.97 -18.95 0.67
C HIS A 44 0.17 -19.87 1.58
N THR A 45 -1.13 -19.94 1.33
CA THR A 45 -2.08 -20.75 2.11
C THR A 45 -3.12 -21.31 1.15
N ASP A 46 -3.41 -22.61 1.26
CA ASP A 46 -4.44 -23.30 0.48
C ASP A 46 -4.37 -23.07 -1.05
N GLY A 47 -3.16 -23.06 -1.60
CA GLY A 47 -2.94 -22.86 -3.04
C GLY A 47 -3.07 -21.41 -3.50
N GLN A 48 -3.33 -20.47 -2.60
CA GLN A 48 -3.45 -19.04 -2.88
C GLN A 48 -2.25 -18.27 -2.33
N THR A 49 -1.89 -17.18 -3.01
CA THR A 49 -0.87 -16.24 -2.54
C THR A 49 -1.58 -15.00 -2.00
N GLU A 50 -1.35 -14.71 -0.72
CA GLU A 50 -1.70 -13.43 -0.12
C GLU A 50 -0.50 -12.48 -0.29
N LEU A 51 -0.78 -11.30 -0.87
CA LEU A 51 0.12 -10.15 -0.84
C LEU A 51 -0.38 -9.15 0.20
N ARG A 52 0.48 -8.78 1.13
CA ARG A 52 0.26 -7.67 2.04
C ARG A 52 1.22 -6.54 1.71
N LEU A 53 0.66 -5.42 1.29
CA LEU A 53 1.38 -4.15 1.13
C LEU A 53 1.29 -3.36 2.43
N VAL A 54 2.43 -2.92 2.94
CA VAL A 54 2.52 -2.08 4.14
C VAL A 54 3.27 -0.81 3.78
N HIS A 55 2.61 0.34 3.83
CA HIS A 55 3.28 1.64 3.80
C HIS A 55 3.45 2.14 5.24
N HIS A 56 4.70 2.26 5.70
CA HIS A 56 5.03 2.78 7.02
C HIS A 56 4.99 4.30 6.99
N LEU A 57 3.96 4.87 7.60
CA LEU A 57 3.75 6.31 7.66
C LEU A 57 4.22 6.89 9.00
N ASP A 58 4.88 8.04 8.95
CA ASP A 58 5.24 8.78 10.15
C ASP A 58 4.02 9.50 10.76
N THR A 59 3.04 9.86 9.92
CA THR A 59 1.75 10.44 10.33
C THR A 59 0.61 9.90 9.48
N THR A 60 -0.63 9.99 9.97
CA THR A 60 -1.83 9.57 9.23
C THR A 60 -2.50 10.71 8.47
N ASP A 61 -1.83 11.85 8.27
CA ASP A 61 -2.48 13.07 7.76
C ASP A 61 -2.83 12.98 6.28
N GLU A 62 -2.09 12.16 5.53
CA GLU A 62 -2.20 12.01 4.08
C GLU A 62 -2.82 10.66 3.64
N ILE A 63 -3.36 9.87 4.58
CA ILE A 63 -3.92 8.54 4.24
C ILE A 63 -5.11 8.62 3.28
N GLY A 64 -5.86 9.73 3.29
CA GLY A 64 -6.92 9.97 2.32
C GLY A 64 -6.43 10.14 0.88
N GLU A 65 -5.25 10.73 0.70
CA GLU A 65 -4.62 10.91 -0.61
C GLU A 65 -3.94 9.62 -1.08
N MET A 66 -3.26 8.92 -0.16
CA MET A 66 -2.49 7.71 -0.49
C MET A 66 -3.32 6.44 -0.62
N GLY A 67 -4.32 6.25 0.25
CA GLY A 67 -5.10 5.02 0.34
C GLY A 67 -5.74 4.61 -0.99
N PRO A 68 -6.50 5.50 -1.65
CA PRO A 68 -7.09 5.21 -2.95
C PRO A 68 -6.06 4.82 -4.02
N GLY A 69 -4.88 5.45 -4.01
CA GLY A 69 -3.79 5.10 -4.91
C GLY A 69 -3.30 3.66 -4.73
N TRP A 70 -3.14 3.20 -3.49
CA TRP A 70 -2.75 1.82 -3.23
C TRP A 70 -3.78 0.80 -3.68
N GLU A 71 -5.07 1.07 -3.46
CA GLU A 71 -6.15 0.20 -3.94
C GLU A 71 -6.11 0.08 -5.47
N TYR A 72 -5.95 1.21 -6.17
CA TYR A 72 -5.81 1.22 -7.62
C TYR A 72 -4.65 0.35 -8.11
N TYR A 73 -3.45 0.52 -7.53
CA TYR A 73 -2.27 -0.26 -7.94
C TYR A 73 -2.39 -1.76 -7.60
N LEU A 74 -3.09 -2.12 -6.51
CA LEU A 74 -3.34 -3.51 -6.16
C LEU A 74 -4.33 -4.17 -7.14
N ASP A 75 -5.39 -3.48 -7.54
CA ASP A 75 -6.31 -3.98 -8.56
C ASP A 75 -5.66 -4.02 -9.94
N MET A 76 -4.77 -3.07 -10.26
CA MET A 76 -3.93 -3.15 -11.47
C MET A 76 -3.04 -4.40 -11.48
N LEU A 77 -2.46 -4.77 -10.34
CA LEU A 77 -1.66 -6.00 -10.22
C LEU A 77 -2.52 -7.24 -10.50
N VAL A 78 -3.74 -7.29 -9.97
CA VAL A 78 -4.69 -8.38 -10.23
C VAL A 78 -5.11 -8.41 -11.70
N ALA A 79 -5.45 -7.26 -12.27
CA ALA A 79 -5.84 -7.15 -13.68
C ALA A 79 -4.73 -7.60 -14.62
N ALA A 80 -3.48 -7.20 -14.36
CA ALA A 80 -2.32 -7.62 -15.13
C ALA A 80 -2.05 -9.13 -15.03
N ARG A 81 -2.25 -9.73 -13.85
CA ARG A 81 -2.11 -11.18 -13.63
C ARG A 81 -3.18 -11.97 -14.39
N ASP A 82 -4.42 -11.50 -14.37
CA ASP A 82 -5.58 -12.22 -14.87
C ASP A 82 -5.95 -11.86 -16.33
N GLY A 83 -5.22 -10.92 -16.94
CA GLY A 83 -5.46 -10.44 -18.31
C GLY A 83 -6.75 -9.63 -18.45
N LEU A 84 -7.16 -8.93 -17.38
CA LEU A 84 -8.38 -8.12 -17.34
C LEU A 84 -8.09 -6.67 -17.77
N PRO A 85 -9.13 -5.89 -18.15
CA PRO A 85 -8.97 -4.46 -18.41
C PRO A 85 -8.42 -3.70 -17.20
N THR A 86 -7.60 -2.68 -17.46
CA THR A 86 -7.12 -1.76 -16.42
C THR A 86 -8.31 -0.99 -15.83
N PRO A 87 -8.41 -0.87 -14.49
CA PRO A 87 -9.49 -0.12 -13.86
C PRO A 87 -9.34 1.40 -14.12
N SER A 88 -10.43 2.16 -13.92
CA SER A 88 -10.38 3.62 -13.99
C SER A 88 -9.91 4.19 -12.66
N PHE A 89 -8.99 5.16 -12.67
CA PHE A 89 -8.55 5.79 -11.42
C PHE A 89 -9.67 6.55 -10.70
N ASP A 90 -10.65 7.08 -11.46
CA ASP A 90 -11.82 7.78 -10.93
C ASP A 90 -12.69 6.90 -10.01
N ASP A 91 -12.60 5.57 -10.13
CA ASP A 91 -13.30 4.62 -9.25
C ASP A 91 -12.70 4.59 -7.83
N TYR A 92 -11.47 5.10 -7.67
CA TYR A 92 -10.73 5.12 -6.41
C TYR A 92 -10.60 6.53 -5.86
N TYR A 93 -10.11 7.49 -6.64
CA TYR A 93 -9.96 8.88 -6.21
C TYR A 93 -10.88 9.80 -7.02
N PRO A 94 -11.68 10.68 -6.39
CA PRO A 94 -11.77 10.92 -4.95
C PRO A 94 -12.75 9.98 -4.22
N ALA A 95 -13.33 8.97 -4.89
CA ALA A 95 -14.43 8.15 -4.36
C ALA A 95 -14.16 7.49 -2.99
N MET A 96 -12.95 6.95 -2.77
CA MET A 96 -12.54 6.27 -1.54
C MET A 96 -11.87 7.20 -0.52
N LYS A 97 -11.52 8.44 -0.90
CA LYS A 97 -10.86 9.40 -0.01
C LYS A 97 -11.60 9.60 1.32
N PRO A 98 -12.93 9.79 1.36
CA PRO A 98 -13.65 9.99 2.63
C PRO A 98 -13.55 8.79 3.59
N TYR A 99 -13.51 7.56 3.05
CA TYR A 99 -13.33 6.36 3.86
C TYR A 99 -11.95 6.38 4.54
N TYR A 100 -10.89 6.62 3.77
CA TYR A 100 -9.53 6.68 4.30
C TYR A 100 -9.35 7.84 5.29
N ASP A 101 -9.88 9.03 5.00
CA ASP A 101 -9.89 10.16 5.94
C ASP A 101 -10.54 9.79 7.29
N SER A 102 -11.60 8.97 7.28
CA SER A 102 -12.28 8.53 8.51
C SER A 102 -11.43 7.62 9.40
N LEU A 103 -10.46 6.88 8.83
CA LEU A 103 -9.58 5.98 9.59
C LEU A 103 -8.61 6.73 10.51
N ARG A 104 -8.32 8.00 10.21
CA ARG A 104 -7.52 8.89 11.07
C ARG A 104 -8.17 9.08 12.44
N ALA A 105 -9.50 9.25 12.47
CA ALA A 105 -10.26 9.44 13.70
C ALA A 105 -10.25 8.18 14.59
N ILE A 106 -10.18 6.99 13.96
CA ILE A 106 -10.14 5.70 14.65
C ILE A 106 -8.75 5.44 15.24
N SER A 107 -7.68 5.77 14.52
CA SER A 107 -6.29 5.56 14.97
C SER A 107 -5.93 6.44 16.17
N GLY A 108 -6.49 7.65 16.27
CA GLY A 108 -6.35 8.49 17.46
C GLY A 108 -7.09 7.98 18.71
N THR A 109 -8.08 7.09 18.53
CA THR A 109 -8.91 6.56 19.62
C THR A 109 -8.45 5.17 20.10
N LEU A 110 -7.77 4.39 19.25
CA LEU A 110 -7.36 3.01 19.54
C LEU A 110 -5.90 2.81 19.99
N ALA A 111 -5.16 3.88 20.31
CA ALA A 111 -3.79 3.77 20.82
C ALA A 111 -3.66 3.04 22.18
N ASN A 112 -4.72 2.42 22.74
CA ASN A 112 -4.61 1.67 23.99
C ASN A 112 -5.62 0.51 24.19
N VAL A 113 -5.69 -0.47 23.28
CA VAL A 113 -6.31 -1.78 23.59
C VAL A 113 -5.46 -2.93 23.05
N PRO A 114 -4.68 -3.64 23.89
CA PRO A 114 -4.07 -4.90 23.50
C PRO A 114 -5.08 -6.03 23.70
N THR A 115 -5.56 -6.64 22.62
CA THR A 115 -6.32 -7.90 22.71
C THR A 115 -5.74 -8.93 21.75
N ARG A 116 -4.71 -9.66 22.22
CA ARG A 116 -4.48 -11.02 21.76
C ARG A 116 -5.71 -11.85 22.11
N ARG A 117 -6.42 -12.40 21.12
CA ARG A 117 -7.30 -13.55 21.34
C ARG A 117 -6.64 -14.79 20.76
N SER A 118 -6.27 -15.71 21.66
CA SER A 118 -6.00 -17.10 21.32
C SER A 118 -7.35 -17.80 21.18
N LEU A 119 -7.54 -18.51 20.07
CA LEU A 119 -8.58 -19.52 19.94
C LEU A 119 -7.90 -20.89 20.04
N ARG A 120 -8.45 -21.75 20.90
CA ARG A 120 -8.17 -23.19 20.95
C ARG A 120 -8.91 -23.88 19.82
#